data_AF-A0ABD2X262-F1
#
_entry.id   AF-A0ABD2X262-F1
#
_cell.length_a   1.000
_cell.length_b   1.000
_cell.length_c   1.000
_cell.angle_alpha   90.00
_cell.angle_beta   90.00
_cell.angle_gamma   90.00
#
_symmetry.space_group_name_H-M   'P 1'
#
loop_
_entity.id
_entity.type
_entity.pdbx_description
1 polymer ?
#
loop_
_entity_poly.entity_id
_entity_poly.type
_entity_poly.pdbx_seq_one_letter_code
_entity_poly.pdbx_strand_id
1 'polypeptide(L)'
;MDVVNNRTSATLNALRQSLPNNELDTDYLVESPLISSHDLYYGTQQRSTYLQENLVPVWKSVHDGNWNYVASIVRKLASDLSTDLDVWSGVIVTPHQQPTPSAFGLPVQRDIYLGHDSRNRPVVPVPRLLFKYVYDRRGHRGLVFVVVNEPHRYSDRVLGPGYVVCRRQAVCENLYPDFVKPQMGYTYCCTIEDFMDTARSLALPVHPGTASIGGFSNDIVRRS
;
A
#
# COMPACT_ATOMS: atom_id res chain seq x y z
N MET A 1 -11.13 -12.87 -33.64
CA MET A 1 -11.72 -12.35 -32.39
C MET A 1 -12.43 -13.53 -31.74
N ASP A 2 -12.41 -13.69 -30.41
CA ASP A 2 -12.98 -14.84 -29.63
C ASP A 2 -11.99 -15.88 -29.06
N VAL A 3 -10.86 -15.45 -28.50
CA VAL A 3 -10.08 -16.31 -27.56
C VAL A 3 -9.72 -15.59 -26.24
N VAL A 4 -9.85 -14.25 -26.20
CA VAL A 4 -9.45 -13.44 -25.03
C VAL A 4 -10.55 -13.41 -23.94
N ASN A 5 -11.82 -13.60 -24.29
CA ASN A 5 -12.95 -13.47 -23.34
C ASN A 5 -13.17 -14.67 -22.40
N ASN A 6 -12.58 -15.84 -22.69
CA ASN A 6 -12.88 -17.05 -21.90
C ASN A 6 -11.90 -17.27 -20.73
N ARG A 7 -10.73 -16.63 -20.74
CA ARG A 7 -9.68 -16.82 -19.71
C ARG A 7 -9.79 -15.83 -18.55
N THR A 8 -10.35 -14.65 -18.77
CA THR A 8 -10.70 -13.67 -17.71
C THR A 8 -11.82 -14.18 -16.81
N SER A 9 -12.74 -14.98 -17.36
CA SER A 9 -13.89 -15.55 -16.62
C SER A 9 -13.46 -16.54 -15.53
N ALA A 10 -12.46 -17.39 -15.78
CA ALA A 10 -12.04 -18.42 -14.84
C ALA A 10 -11.39 -17.84 -13.56
N THR A 11 -10.55 -16.81 -13.72
CA THR A 11 -9.86 -16.13 -12.59
C THR A 11 -10.83 -15.29 -11.76
N LEU A 12 -11.78 -14.61 -12.41
CA LEU A 12 -12.86 -13.88 -11.74
C LEU A 12 -13.80 -14.82 -10.97
N ASN A 13 -14.08 -16.01 -11.52
CA ASN A 13 -14.90 -17.01 -10.83
C ASN A 13 -14.20 -17.63 -9.61
N ALA A 14 -12.87 -17.77 -9.64
CA ALA A 14 -12.09 -18.23 -8.49
C ALA A 14 -12.08 -17.21 -7.34
N LEU A 15 -12.04 -15.90 -7.65
CA LEU A 15 -12.13 -14.81 -6.67
C LEU A 15 -13.53 -14.67 -6.06
N ARG A 16 -14.59 -14.93 -6.85
CA ARG A 16 -15.99 -14.93 -6.40
C ARG A 16 -16.32 -16.05 -5.41
N GLN A 17 -15.63 -17.18 -5.46
CA GLN A 17 -15.89 -18.32 -4.57
C GLN A 17 -15.33 -18.15 -3.15
N SER A 18 -14.50 -17.12 -2.90
CA SER A 18 -13.81 -16.93 -1.61
C SER A 18 -14.38 -15.84 -0.70
N LEU A 19 -15.40 -15.08 -1.11
CA LEU A 19 -15.89 -13.91 -0.36
C LEU A 19 -17.44 -13.87 -0.34
N PRO A 20 -18.08 -13.52 0.78
CA PRO A 20 -19.54 -13.52 0.91
C PRO A 20 -20.22 -12.54 -0.07
N ASN A 21 -21.23 -13.06 -0.79
CA ASN A 21 -21.89 -12.48 -1.95
C ASN A 21 -22.84 -11.30 -1.63
N ASN A 22 -22.34 -10.13 -1.21
CA ASN A 22 -23.17 -8.90 -1.27
C ASN A 22 -22.40 -7.56 -1.33
N GLU A 23 -21.07 -7.56 -1.48
CA GLU A 23 -20.25 -6.32 -1.54
C GLU A 23 -19.36 -6.24 -2.81
N LEU A 24 -19.52 -7.19 -3.73
CA LEU A 24 -18.57 -7.48 -4.81
C LEU A 24 -18.83 -6.79 -6.15
N ASP A 25 -19.86 -5.94 -6.28
CA ASP A 25 -20.27 -5.48 -7.61
C ASP A 25 -19.54 -4.22 -8.11
N THR A 26 -18.64 -3.61 -7.32
CA THR A 26 -17.97 -2.35 -7.71
C THR A 26 -16.46 -2.26 -7.46
N ASP A 27 -15.83 -3.17 -6.71
CA ASP A 27 -14.38 -3.11 -6.44
C ASP A 27 -13.61 -4.18 -7.24
N TYR A 28 -12.52 -3.76 -7.87
CA TYR A 28 -11.70 -4.58 -8.76
C TYR A 28 -10.27 -4.07 -8.77
N LEU A 29 -9.32 -4.90 -9.20
CA LEU A 29 -7.92 -4.51 -9.29
C LEU A 29 -7.69 -3.55 -10.47
N VAL A 30 -7.01 -2.45 -10.21
CA VAL A 30 -6.59 -1.45 -11.19
C VAL A 30 -5.07 -1.35 -11.24
N GLU A 31 -4.55 -0.84 -12.36
CA GLU A 31 -3.15 -0.44 -12.46
C GLU A 31 -2.94 0.83 -11.62
N SER A 32 -2.11 0.72 -10.59
CA SER A 32 -1.79 1.81 -9.67
C SER A 32 -0.31 2.17 -9.76
N PRO A 33 0.05 3.44 -10.03
CA PRO A 33 1.44 3.84 -10.05
C PRO A 33 2.03 3.93 -8.64
N LEU A 34 3.27 3.46 -8.49
CA LEU A 34 4.06 3.66 -7.27
C LEU A 34 4.54 5.10 -7.17
N ILE A 35 5.04 5.68 -8.25
CA ILE A 35 5.38 7.12 -8.32
C ILE A 35 4.26 7.84 -9.06
N SER A 36 3.64 8.86 -8.46
CA SER A 36 2.57 9.62 -9.11
C SER A 36 3.16 10.64 -10.09
N SER A 37 2.49 10.88 -11.21
CA SER A 37 2.84 11.99 -12.10
C SER A 37 2.76 13.34 -11.38
N HIS A 38 1.89 13.48 -10.37
CA HIS A 38 1.79 14.69 -9.54
C HIS A 38 2.99 14.90 -8.61
N ASP A 39 3.85 13.89 -8.44
CA ASP A 39 5.09 14.01 -7.66
C ASP A 39 6.25 14.56 -8.52
N LEU A 40 6.04 14.72 -9.83
CA LEU A 40 7.07 15.04 -10.82
C LEU A 40 6.75 16.35 -11.55
N TYR A 41 7.78 17.17 -11.75
CA TYR A 41 7.63 18.49 -12.38
C TYR A 41 7.66 18.44 -13.91
N TYR A 42 8.60 17.68 -14.49
CA TYR A 42 8.81 17.67 -15.94
C TYR A 42 7.86 16.71 -16.64
N GLY A 43 7.26 17.14 -17.76
CA GLY A 43 6.30 16.31 -18.52
C GLY A 43 6.86 14.97 -19.00
N THR A 44 8.16 14.87 -19.27
CA THR A 44 8.82 13.60 -19.61
C THR A 44 8.84 12.63 -18.44
N GLN A 45 9.11 13.13 -17.22
CA GLN A 45 9.05 12.35 -15.99
C GLN A 45 7.61 11.91 -15.69
N GLN A 46 6.64 12.82 -15.84
CA GLN A 46 5.21 12.51 -15.67
C GLN A 46 4.75 11.40 -16.64
N ARG A 47 5.24 11.38 -17.88
CA ARG A 47 4.92 10.29 -18.81
C ARG A 47 5.55 8.96 -18.41
N SER A 48 6.74 8.96 -17.79
CA SER A 48 7.37 7.72 -17.35
C SER A 48 6.62 7.01 -16.22
N THR A 49 5.74 7.69 -15.48
CA THR A 49 4.99 7.03 -14.40
C THR A 49 3.95 6.02 -14.89
N TYR A 50 3.62 6.05 -16.19
CA TYR A 50 2.68 5.11 -16.82
C TYR A 50 3.36 3.86 -17.40
N LEU A 51 4.67 3.73 -17.23
CA LEU A 51 5.40 2.54 -17.65
C LEU A 51 5.13 1.38 -16.69
N GLN A 52 5.07 0.14 -17.21
CA GLN A 52 4.64 -1.04 -16.46
C GLN A 52 5.53 -1.36 -15.26
N GLU A 53 6.81 -0.98 -15.30
CA GLU A 53 7.74 -1.11 -14.16
C GLU A 53 7.35 -0.28 -12.93
N ASN A 54 6.52 0.75 -13.10
CA ASN A 54 6.03 1.60 -12.01
C ASN A 54 4.60 1.24 -11.59
N LEU A 55 3.93 0.32 -12.29
CA LEU A 55 2.53 -0.03 -12.04
C LEU A 55 2.42 -1.31 -11.23
N VAL A 56 1.53 -1.30 -10.24
CA VAL A 56 1.18 -2.47 -9.42
C VAL A 56 -0.33 -2.64 -9.35
N PRO A 57 -0.83 -3.88 -9.24
CA PRO A 57 -2.27 -4.11 -9.09
C PRO A 57 -2.73 -3.73 -7.69
N VAL A 58 -3.72 -2.84 -7.59
CA VAL A 58 -4.28 -2.37 -6.31
C VAL A 58 -5.79 -2.39 -6.41
N TRP A 59 -6.47 -2.72 -5.31
CA TRP A 59 -7.93 -2.63 -5.29
C TRP A 59 -8.37 -1.19 -5.56
N LYS A 60 -9.33 -0.99 -6.45
CA LYS A 60 -9.76 0.33 -6.89
C LYS A 60 -10.11 1.24 -5.71
N SER A 61 -10.83 0.71 -4.72
CA SER A 61 -11.19 1.45 -3.51
C SER A 61 -9.98 1.90 -2.67
N VAL A 62 -8.91 1.10 -2.64
CA VAL A 62 -7.63 1.42 -1.97
C VAL A 62 -6.83 2.45 -2.78
N HIS A 63 -6.78 2.28 -4.11
CA HIS A 63 -6.12 3.20 -5.05
C HIS A 63 -6.74 4.60 -4.96
N ASP A 64 -8.05 4.70 -5.13
CA ASP A 64 -8.79 5.97 -5.10
C ASP A 64 -8.88 6.55 -3.68
N GLY A 65 -8.75 5.68 -2.67
CA GLY A 65 -8.78 6.01 -1.25
C GLY A 65 -7.42 6.40 -0.67
N ASN A 66 -7.01 5.70 0.38
CA ASN A 66 -5.88 6.11 1.21
C ASN A 66 -4.53 6.04 0.47
N TRP A 67 -4.38 5.25 -0.59
CA TRP A 67 -3.14 5.27 -1.38
C TRP A 67 -2.90 6.64 -2.03
N ASN A 68 -3.91 7.16 -2.74
CA ASN A 68 -3.85 8.50 -3.32
C ASN A 68 -3.84 9.60 -2.24
N TYR A 69 -4.54 9.38 -1.12
CA TYR A 69 -4.56 10.36 -0.04
C TYR A 69 -3.19 10.52 0.64
N VAL A 70 -2.49 9.41 0.92
CA VAL A 70 -1.11 9.41 1.44
C VAL A 70 -0.19 10.18 0.51
N ALA A 71 -0.27 9.98 -0.81
CA ALA A 71 0.53 10.73 -1.77
C ALA A 71 0.27 12.24 -1.67
N SER A 72 -1.00 12.64 -1.48
CA SER A 72 -1.37 14.05 -1.29
C SER A 72 -0.84 14.63 0.01
N ILE A 73 -0.86 13.85 1.10
CA ILE A 73 -0.26 14.23 2.39
C ILE A 73 1.24 14.46 2.25
N VAL A 74 1.96 13.56 1.57
CA VAL A 74 3.41 13.71 1.36
C VAL A 74 3.75 14.97 0.57
N ARG A 75 2.99 15.29 -0.49
CA ARG A 75 3.16 16.54 -1.24
C ARG A 75 2.90 17.77 -0.37
N LYS A 76 1.82 17.76 0.42
CA LYS A 76 1.52 18.84 1.36
C LYS A 76 2.64 19.00 2.38
N LEU A 77 3.19 17.89 2.89
CA LEU A 77 4.29 17.89 3.85
C LEU A 77 5.54 18.55 3.27
N ALA A 78 5.93 18.24 2.03
CA ALA A 78 7.05 18.92 1.36
C ALA A 78 6.81 20.44 1.27
N SER A 79 5.59 20.84 0.91
CA SER A 79 5.19 22.26 0.80
C SER A 79 5.21 22.97 2.15
N ASP A 80 4.57 22.41 3.18
CA ASP A 80 4.48 23.00 4.52
C ASP A 80 5.86 23.20 5.14
N LEU A 81 6.78 22.27 4.88
CA LEU A 81 8.14 22.30 5.39
C LEU A 81 9.09 23.11 4.51
N SER A 82 8.66 23.50 3.30
CA SER A 82 9.51 24.16 2.31
C SER A 82 10.84 23.43 2.11
N THR A 83 10.78 22.10 2.01
CA THR A 83 11.95 21.22 1.89
C THR A 83 11.73 20.17 0.81
N ASP A 84 12.84 19.64 0.31
CA ASP A 84 12.84 18.49 -0.57
C ASP A 84 12.71 17.23 0.27
N LEU A 85 11.80 16.33 -0.13
CA LEU A 85 11.63 15.02 0.50
C LEU A 85 12.12 13.94 -0.45
N ASP A 86 13.00 13.08 0.03
CA ASP A 86 13.29 11.82 -0.65
C ASP A 86 12.18 10.84 -0.32
N VAL A 87 11.54 10.28 -1.36
CA VAL A 87 10.41 9.36 -1.21
C VAL A 87 10.71 8.07 -1.97
N TRP A 88 10.78 6.96 -1.23
CA TRP A 88 10.81 5.62 -1.81
C TRP A 88 9.41 5.02 -1.69
N SER A 89 8.85 4.64 -2.83
CA SER A 89 7.54 4.00 -2.92
C SER A 89 7.73 2.55 -3.31
N GLY A 90 7.01 1.64 -2.67
CA GLY A 90 7.14 0.23 -2.97
C GLY A 90 5.99 -0.60 -2.45
N VAL A 91 6.13 -1.91 -2.61
CA VAL A 91 5.15 -2.91 -2.18
C VAL A 91 5.80 -4.01 -1.37
N ILE A 92 4.99 -4.67 -0.55
CA ILE A 92 5.36 -5.90 0.16
C ILE A 92 4.43 -7.01 -0.32
N VAL A 93 5.00 -7.92 -1.09
CA VAL A 93 4.39 -9.17 -1.56
C VAL A 93 4.82 -10.29 -0.62
N THR A 94 3.97 -10.57 0.36
CA THR A 94 4.23 -11.59 1.39
C THR A 94 3.06 -12.56 1.41
N PRO A 95 3.29 -13.85 1.70
CA PRO A 95 2.25 -14.85 1.59
C PRO A 95 0.99 -14.48 2.38
N HIS A 96 -0.17 -14.48 1.73
CA HIS A 96 -1.44 -14.19 2.41
C HIS A 96 -1.73 -15.28 3.44
N GLN A 97 -1.81 -14.92 4.73
CA GLN A 97 -2.39 -15.81 5.74
C GLN A 97 -3.92 -15.60 5.74
N GLN A 98 -4.67 -16.55 5.18
CA GLN A 98 -6.12 -16.60 5.33
C GLN A 98 -6.49 -17.83 6.18
N PRO A 99 -7.37 -17.68 7.17
CA PRO A 99 -7.87 -18.81 7.96
C PRO A 99 -8.97 -19.51 7.15
N THR A 100 -8.61 -20.27 6.12
CA THR A 100 -9.49 -21.32 5.61
C THR A 100 -9.04 -22.64 6.22
N PRO A 101 -9.92 -23.38 6.91
CA PRO A 101 -9.55 -24.69 7.42
C PRO A 101 -9.31 -25.59 6.21
N SER A 102 -8.07 -26.05 6.04
CA SER A 102 -7.81 -27.24 5.24
C SER A 102 -8.65 -28.41 5.78
N ALA A 103 -8.75 -29.51 5.01
CA ALA A 103 -9.34 -30.77 5.49
C ALA A 103 -8.72 -31.30 6.81
N PHE A 104 -7.62 -30.68 7.27
CA PHE A 104 -6.90 -30.95 8.52
C PHE A 104 -6.90 -29.77 9.52
N GLY A 105 -7.70 -28.72 9.31
CA GLY A 105 -7.82 -27.58 10.24
C GLY A 105 -6.67 -26.56 10.22
N LEU A 106 -5.70 -26.68 9.30
CA LEU A 106 -4.60 -25.72 9.15
C LEU A 106 -4.98 -24.60 8.16
N PRO A 107 -4.64 -23.32 8.43
CA PRO A 107 -4.88 -22.19 7.54
C PRO A 107 -4.09 -22.33 6.23
N VAL A 108 -4.76 -22.26 5.08
CA VAL A 108 -4.13 -22.30 3.75
C VAL A 108 -3.71 -20.89 3.33
N GLN A 109 -2.42 -20.70 3.02
CA GLN A 109 -1.94 -19.46 2.41
C GLN A 109 -2.37 -19.40 0.93
N ARG A 110 -3.00 -18.30 0.47
CA ARG A 110 -3.35 -18.12 -0.94
C ARG A 110 -3.00 -16.71 -1.41
N ASP A 111 -1.90 -16.61 -2.13
CA ASP A 111 -1.50 -15.38 -2.81
C ASP A 111 -2.44 -15.09 -3.98
N ILE A 112 -2.85 -13.82 -4.11
CA ILE A 112 -3.66 -13.37 -5.24
C ILE A 112 -2.72 -12.96 -6.37
N TYR A 113 -2.96 -13.47 -7.58
CA TYR A 113 -2.18 -13.13 -8.77
C TYR A 113 -3.08 -12.73 -9.94
N LEU A 114 -2.65 -11.72 -10.69
CA LEU A 114 -3.23 -11.35 -11.98
C LEU A 114 -2.72 -12.30 -13.06
N GLY A 115 -3.39 -13.45 -13.17
CA GLY A 115 -3.21 -14.39 -14.26
C GLY A 115 -2.08 -15.39 -14.08
N HIS A 116 -2.03 -16.32 -15.02
CA HIS A 116 -1.06 -17.41 -15.08
C HIS A 116 -0.46 -17.49 -16.49
N ASP A 117 0.81 -17.91 -16.58
CA ASP A 117 1.47 -18.16 -17.86
C ASP A 117 0.95 -19.44 -18.55
N SER A 118 1.51 -19.77 -19.71
CA SER A 118 1.15 -20.98 -20.48
C SER A 118 1.43 -22.30 -19.74
N ARG A 119 2.19 -22.26 -18.64
CA ARG A 119 2.49 -23.40 -17.75
C ARG A 119 1.68 -23.33 -16.45
N ASN A 120 0.65 -22.50 -16.41
CA ASN A 120 -0.20 -22.26 -15.24
C ASN A 120 0.59 -21.75 -14.01
N ARG A 121 1.70 -21.02 -14.22
CA ARG A 121 2.44 -20.38 -13.13
C ARG A 121 1.94 -18.95 -12.92
N PRO A 122 1.72 -18.51 -11.67
CA PRO A 122 1.30 -17.15 -11.41
C PRO A 122 2.37 -16.16 -11.90
N VAL A 123 1.95 -15.05 -12.54
CA VAL A 123 2.87 -14.11 -13.19
C VAL A 123 2.94 -12.73 -12.53
N VAL A 124 1.82 -12.22 -12.02
CA VAL A 124 1.77 -10.85 -11.48
C VAL A 124 1.15 -10.89 -10.08
N PRO A 125 1.95 -10.76 -9.00
CA PRO A 125 1.44 -10.81 -7.65
C PRO A 125 0.64 -9.55 -7.31
N VAL A 126 -0.44 -9.72 -6.55
CA VAL A 126 -1.14 -8.63 -5.90
C VAL A 126 -0.42 -8.29 -4.60
N PRO A 127 0.10 -7.07 -4.44
CA PRO A 127 0.80 -6.67 -3.24
C PRO A 127 -0.15 -6.65 -2.05
N ARG A 128 0.35 -7.06 -0.89
CA ARG A 128 -0.42 -7.03 0.35
C ARG A 128 -0.39 -5.66 1.02
N LEU A 129 0.78 -5.03 0.96
CA LEU A 129 1.02 -3.69 1.50
C LEU A 129 1.65 -2.81 0.42
N LEU A 130 1.27 -1.55 0.41
CA LEU A 130 1.98 -0.48 -0.27
C LEU A 130 2.65 0.40 0.79
N PHE A 131 3.77 1.02 0.49
CA PHE A 131 4.40 1.95 1.42
C PHE A 131 4.98 3.19 0.72
N LYS A 132 5.06 4.28 1.49
CA LYS A 132 5.83 5.47 1.19
C LYS A 132 6.82 5.68 2.33
N TYR A 133 8.11 5.46 2.07
CA TYR A 133 9.20 5.80 2.98
C TYR A 133 9.63 7.22 2.67
N VAL A 134 9.43 8.14 3.61
CA VAL A 134 9.62 9.58 3.40
C VAL A 134 10.75 10.07 4.30
N TYR A 135 11.74 10.73 3.70
CA TYR A 135 12.91 11.23 4.40
C TYR A 135 13.22 12.69 4.00
N ASP A 136 13.32 13.56 5.00
CA ASP A 136 13.78 14.93 4.88
C ASP A 136 15.28 14.95 5.19
N ARG A 137 16.12 15.02 4.15
CA ARG A 137 17.59 15.03 4.30
C ARG A 137 18.07 16.24 5.10
N ARG A 138 17.44 17.40 4.93
CA ARG A 138 17.88 18.65 5.59
C ARG A 138 17.58 18.61 7.08
N GLY A 139 16.39 18.14 7.44
CA GLY A 139 15.95 18.03 8.83
C GLY A 139 16.40 16.75 9.55
N HIS A 140 17.06 15.82 8.84
CA HIS A 140 17.42 14.48 9.34
C HIS A 140 16.24 13.78 10.05
N ARG A 141 15.09 13.79 9.38
CA ARG A 141 13.83 13.29 9.92
C ARG A 141 13.04 12.52 8.88
N GLY A 142 12.26 11.53 9.30
CA GLY A 142 11.47 10.73 8.37
C GLY A 142 10.28 10.02 9.01
N LEU A 143 9.42 9.48 8.16
CA LEU A 143 8.27 8.68 8.55
C LEU A 143 7.94 7.72 7.41
N VAL A 144 7.33 6.58 7.73
CA VAL A 144 6.87 5.62 6.73
C VAL A 144 5.36 5.50 6.83
N PHE A 145 4.65 5.69 5.71
CA PHE A 145 3.24 5.33 5.60
C PHE A 145 3.13 3.92 5.01
N VAL A 146 2.23 3.10 5.56
CA VAL A 146 1.92 1.76 5.05
C VAL A 146 0.42 1.67 4.83
N VAL A 147 0.02 1.29 3.61
CA VAL A 147 -1.37 1.13 3.19
C VAL A 147 -1.64 -0.35 2.91
N VAL A 148 -2.71 -0.88 3.48
CA VAL A 148 -3.13 -2.27 3.32
C VAL A 148 -3.99 -2.39 2.06
N ASN A 149 -3.58 -3.27 1.15
CA ASN A 149 -4.28 -3.53 -0.12
C ASN A 149 -5.30 -4.67 0.03
N GLU A 150 -6.19 -4.56 1.01
CA GLU A 150 -7.23 -5.57 1.32
C GLU A 150 -8.50 -4.90 1.84
N PRO A 151 -9.31 -4.29 0.96
CA PRO A 151 -10.45 -3.49 1.37
C PRO A 151 -11.59 -4.31 1.98
N HIS A 152 -11.64 -5.61 1.65
CA HIS A 152 -12.70 -6.52 2.09
C HIS A 152 -12.43 -7.20 3.44
N ARG A 153 -11.38 -6.82 4.16
CA ARG A 153 -11.10 -7.34 5.50
C ARG A 153 -11.76 -6.43 6.56
N TYR A 154 -12.97 -6.82 6.98
CA TYR A 154 -13.84 -6.02 7.85
C TYR A 154 -13.75 -6.29 9.36
N SER A 155 -12.85 -7.16 9.85
CA SER A 155 -12.74 -7.39 11.29
C SER A 155 -11.78 -6.40 11.96
N ASP A 156 -12.38 -5.55 12.79
CA ASP A 156 -11.88 -4.72 13.90
C ASP A 156 -10.78 -5.32 14.82
N ARG A 157 -10.56 -6.65 14.81
CA ARG A 157 -9.45 -7.28 15.56
C ARG A 157 -8.17 -7.38 14.73
N VAL A 158 -7.46 -6.24 14.67
CA VAL A 158 -6.00 -6.09 14.47
C VAL A 158 -5.45 -6.80 13.23
N LEU A 159 -5.03 -6.02 12.23
CA LEU A 159 -4.11 -6.42 11.16
C LEU A 159 -3.32 -7.68 11.53
N GLY A 160 -3.74 -8.84 11.01
CA GLY A 160 -3.19 -10.13 11.39
C GLY A 160 -1.68 -10.22 11.10
N PRO A 161 -0.99 -11.28 11.55
CA PRO A 161 0.45 -11.43 11.37
C PRO A 161 0.89 -11.10 9.93
N GLY A 162 1.85 -10.17 9.85
CA GLY A 162 2.44 -9.66 8.62
C GLY A 162 1.78 -8.43 8.01
N TYR A 163 0.55 -8.03 8.34
CA TYR A 163 0.01 -6.75 7.83
C TYR A 163 0.58 -5.55 8.60
N VAL A 164 1.16 -5.80 9.77
CA VAL A 164 1.95 -4.85 10.57
C VAL A 164 3.43 -5.15 10.37
N VAL A 165 4.17 -4.21 9.77
CA VAL A 165 5.61 -4.36 9.47
C VAL A 165 6.51 -3.40 10.27
N CYS A 166 5.90 -2.62 11.17
CA CYS A 166 6.57 -1.70 12.09
C CYS A 166 5.60 -1.28 13.21
N ARG A 167 6.12 -0.71 14.30
CA ARG A 167 5.29 -0.20 15.40
C ARG A 167 4.47 1.02 14.95
N ARG A 168 3.14 0.90 15.04
CA ARG A 168 2.20 1.95 14.64
C ARG A 168 2.29 3.17 15.56
N GLN A 169 2.22 4.36 14.96
CA GLN A 169 2.15 5.62 15.67
C GLN A 169 0.69 6.11 15.67
N ALA A 170 0.05 6.14 16.83
CA ALA A 170 -1.37 6.52 16.98
C ALA A 170 -1.68 7.92 16.42
N VAL A 171 -0.67 8.78 16.35
CA VAL A 171 -0.77 10.15 15.86
C VAL A 171 -1.27 10.26 14.42
N CYS A 172 -0.93 9.30 13.54
CA CYS A 172 -1.38 9.33 12.16
C CYS A 172 -2.86 8.96 12.02
N GLU A 173 -3.33 8.00 12.81
CA GLU A 173 -4.76 7.63 12.87
C GLU A 173 -5.58 8.78 13.47
N ASN A 174 -5.03 9.52 14.44
CA ASN A 174 -5.68 10.68 15.04
C ASN A 174 -5.77 11.88 14.07
N LEU A 175 -4.73 12.13 13.26
CA LEU A 175 -4.71 13.23 12.31
C LEU A 175 -5.50 12.93 11.03
N TYR A 176 -5.61 11.65 10.66
CA TYR A 176 -6.30 11.22 9.45
C TYR A 176 -7.33 10.12 9.79
N PRO A 177 -8.56 10.49 10.16
CA PRO A 177 -9.59 9.52 10.57
C PRO A 177 -9.94 8.47 9.51
N ASP A 178 -9.71 8.77 8.23
CA ASP A 178 -9.94 7.82 7.13
C ASP A 178 -8.93 6.67 7.10
N PHE A 179 -7.79 6.80 7.77
CA PHE A 179 -6.76 5.77 7.81
C PHE A 179 -7.24 4.48 8.46
N VAL A 180 -8.21 4.55 9.37
CA VAL A 180 -8.76 3.34 10.01
C VAL A 180 -9.87 2.67 9.20
N LYS A 181 -10.28 3.22 8.04
CA LYS A 181 -11.33 2.67 7.16
C LYS A 181 -10.73 1.62 6.21
N PRO A 182 -10.99 0.30 6.42
CA PRO A 182 -10.42 -0.73 5.57
C PRO A 182 -10.86 -0.60 4.11
N GLN A 183 -12.08 -0.14 3.84
CA GLN A 183 -12.65 0.02 2.51
C GLN A 183 -11.92 1.05 1.65
N MET A 184 -11.09 1.90 2.27
CA MET A 184 -10.22 2.86 1.57
C MET A 184 -8.75 2.43 1.60
N GLY A 185 -8.46 1.24 2.13
CA GLY A 185 -7.11 0.76 2.44
C GLY A 185 -6.69 1.21 3.83
N TYR A 186 -6.80 0.33 4.83
CA TYR A 186 -6.35 0.63 6.18
C TYR A 186 -4.88 1.11 6.15
N THR A 187 -4.62 2.25 6.78
CA THR A 187 -3.33 2.93 6.71
C THR A 187 -2.80 3.18 8.10
N TYR A 188 -1.50 3.00 8.27
CA TYR A 188 -0.81 3.40 9.49
C TYR A 188 0.54 4.02 9.12
N CYS A 189 1.16 4.67 10.09
CA CYS A 189 2.50 5.17 9.93
C CYS A 189 3.41 4.68 11.05
N CYS A 190 4.71 4.71 10.78
CA CYS A 190 5.75 4.39 11.74
C CYS A 190 6.99 5.26 11.55
N THR A 191 7.88 5.21 12.52
CA THR A 191 9.20 5.85 12.41
C THR A 191 10.05 5.07 11.41
N ILE A 192 11.07 5.73 10.85
CA ILE A 192 12.08 5.03 10.03
C ILE A 192 12.78 3.95 10.85
N GLU A 193 13.03 4.20 12.14
CA GLU A 193 13.65 3.25 13.06
C GLU A 193 12.82 1.97 13.19
N ASP A 194 11.51 2.09 13.44
CA ASP A 194 10.61 0.94 13.57
C ASP A 194 10.45 0.16 12.26
N PHE A 195 10.78 0.76 11.10
CA PHE A 195 10.69 0.15 9.78
C PHE A 195 12.04 -0.41 9.28
N MET A 196 13.14 -0.26 10.03
CA MET A 196 14.50 -0.57 9.55
C MET A 196 14.69 -2.00 9.04
N ASP A 197 14.12 -2.99 9.71
CA ASP A 197 14.28 -4.39 9.29
C ASP A 197 13.59 -4.65 7.94
N THR A 198 12.38 -4.08 7.77
CA THR A 198 11.68 -4.10 6.48
C THR A 198 12.48 -3.34 5.42
N ALA A 199 12.99 -2.15 5.74
CA ALA A 199 13.82 -1.36 4.83
C ALA A 199 15.06 -2.14 4.35
N ARG A 200 15.79 -2.80 5.26
CA ARG A 200 16.94 -3.66 4.92
C ARG A 200 16.54 -4.81 4.01
N SER A 201 15.43 -5.49 4.31
CA SER A 201 14.93 -6.62 3.50
C SER A 201 14.58 -6.21 2.06
N LEU A 202 14.20 -4.95 1.87
CA LEU A 202 13.85 -4.35 0.59
C LEU A 202 15.01 -3.56 -0.05
N ALA A 203 16.22 -3.62 0.52
CA ALA A 203 17.39 -2.86 0.10
C ALA A 203 17.14 -1.33 0.00
N LEU A 204 16.27 -0.79 0.86
CA LEU A 204 16.07 0.65 0.98
C LEU A 204 17.21 1.32 1.76
N PRO A 205 17.47 2.62 1.53
CA PRO A 205 18.42 3.37 2.34
C PRO A 205 18.05 3.34 3.82
N VAL A 206 19.04 3.08 4.67
CA VAL A 206 18.88 3.09 6.12
C VAL A 206 19.43 4.41 6.65
N HIS A 207 18.65 5.09 7.49
CA HIS A 207 19.04 6.34 8.12
C HIS A 207 19.01 6.17 9.66
N PRO A 208 20.11 5.71 10.28
CA PRO A 208 20.17 5.53 11.74
C PRO A 208 20.07 6.87 12.47
N GLY A 209 19.41 6.89 13.64
CA GLY A 209 19.26 8.11 14.45
C GLY A 209 18.39 9.19 13.79
N THR A 210 17.61 8.84 12.78
CA THR A 210 16.64 9.74 12.17
C THR A 210 15.52 10.08 13.14
N ALA A 211 15.30 11.37 13.34
CA ALA A 211 14.15 11.82 14.12
C ALA A 211 12.86 11.45 13.38
N SER A 212 11.77 11.21 14.12
CA SER A 212 10.46 11.22 13.45
C SER A 212 10.25 12.59 12.79
N ILE A 213 9.51 12.67 11.68
CA ILE A 213 9.02 13.97 11.18
C ILE A 213 8.12 14.56 12.26
N GLY A 214 8.74 15.30 13.18
CA GLY A 214 8.19 15.82 14.43
C GLY A 214 7.25 16.99 14.23
N GLY A 215 6.36 16.92 13.24
CA GLY A 215 5.22 17.83 13.06
C GLY A 215 3.86 17.20 13.38
N PHE A 216 3.85 15.90 13.72
CA PHE A 216 2.63 15.19 14.13
C PHE A 216 2.30 15.40 15.63
N SER A 217 3.19 16.01 16.42
CA SER A 217 2.88 16.58 17.74
C SER A 217 2.87 18.11 17.63
N ASN A 218 1.68 18.72 17.73
CA ASN A 218 1.35 20.14 17.92
C ASN A 218 1.75 21.22 16.88
N ASP A 219 2.67 20.99 15.94
CA ASP A 219 3.12 22.09 15.05
C ASP A 219 2.32 22.26 13.75
N ILE A 220 1.59 21.24 13.29
CA ILE A 220 0.69 21.36 12.11
C ILE A 220 -0.69 21.93 12.50
N VAL A 221 -1.13 21.77 13.75
CA VAL A 221 -2.45 22.27 14.22
C VAL A 221 -2.43 23.77 14.52
N ARG A 222 -1.26 24.42 14.59
CA ARG A 222 -1.14 25.86 14.89
C ARG A 222 -1.07 26.78 13.66
N ARG A 223 -1.23 26.25 12.45
CA ARG A 223 -1.19 27.04 11.21
C ARG A 223 -2.42 26.86 10.31
N SER A 224 -3.57 26.55 10.90
CA SER A 224 -4.90 26.62 10.27
C SER A 224 -5.75 27.68 10.96
#